data_AF-A0A971B522-F1
#
_entry.id   AF-A0A971B522-F1
#
_cell.length_a   1.000
_cell.length_b   1.000
_cell.length_c   1.000
_cell.angle_alpha   90.00
_cell.angle_beta   90.00
_cell.angle_gamma   90.00
#
_symmetry.space_group_name_H-M   'P 1'
#
loop_
_entity.id
_entity.type
_entity.pdbx_description
1 polymer ?
#
loop_
_entity_poly.entity_id
_entity_poly.type
_entity_poly.pdbx_seq_one_letter_code
_entity_poly.pdbx_strand_id
1 'polypeptide(L)'
;MRLDHGYIPTPFLALCIVLMLGATQPAQAAGGITVSHDGVTIRVLSKPFSGDSASPNDASSNTLSLAQLPAQVSSFAVLETETVVVSCTADPGVLAFWTRRDGRLTRQGEVLLNSVPDSPQTRIVADERHGMALEIGDRQEGLRQIVALSKDGILEIRQPSARTVTVRCPLRYALVPSLIGTDLLFDPETLPAGKPSFLPSLNMVVGLQEGGSGMLTAVWPPANQLARVLVQEQSDTRRVESFELDTAGKPIFVSFIEDPNIWHAEPLRKEYLETDTAIAWQRPFDARWVGRFLIDSDGYDFPFYFLAERQKLWGRYIRGWFYYPVWFDRDKTMVHFEKKFPPVGDLLVYYLDTYDDNGGQLSPVGVMQKSLGKDAAAELLDFKGTRELTLLEHRNAVCAMTYKIEGCFAGEPDARPWAEVRPFTDDIATFIRLIRERVFQFDQFAAELQDLLQAEQKKQPELADALKPCEEILEEIRAIAADDLPDISLETVREWTDAVKQLTPDAEKKNLATVKALTQKCRSVAGTQDDMARNLCVVTIRLMEEAARMGTASPQHVRLAEQIIARCRGIIRQPTWWEPCRKYLPKSNPGAP
;
A
#
# COMPACT_ATOMS: atom_id res chain seq x y z
N MET A 1 -12.40 -57.27 -18.25
CA MET A 1 -11.89 -57.90 -17.02
C MET A 1 -12.60 -57.21 -15.86
N ARG A 2 -13.40 -57.97 -15.11
CA ARG A 2 -14.23 -57.52 -13.96
C ARG A 2 -13.39 -57.42 -12.69
N LEU A 3 -14.01 -56.80 -11.67
CA LEU A 3 -13.71 -56.77 -10.22
C LEU A 3 -12.82 -55.59 -9.78
N ASP A 4 -13.05 -54.90 -8.67
CA ASP A 4 -14.22 -54.79 -7.78
C ASP A 4 -14.02 -53.59 -6.84
N HIS A 5 -15.12 -53.23 -6.18
CA HIS A 5 -15.38 -52.23 -5.14
C HIS A 5 -14.29 -51.86 -4.11
N GLY A 6 -14.27 -50.56 -3.76
CA GLY A 6 -13.71 -50.02 -2.52
C GLY A 6 -14.58 -48.88 -1.98
N TYR A 7 -15.63 -49.24 -1.24
CA TYR A 7 -16.51 -48.34 -0.49
C TYR A 7 -15.86 -48.04 0.87
N ILE A 8 -15.71 -46.77 1.26
CA ILE A 8 -15.35 -46.35 2.62
C ILE A 8 -16.48 -45.47 3.15
N PRO A 9 -17.12 -45.80 4.29
CA PRO A 9 -18.15 -44.95 4.89
C PRO A 9 -17.61 -44.09 6.05
N THR A 10 -18.42 -43.07 6.40
CA THR A 10 -18.52 -42.28 7.66
C THR A 10 -17.60 -41.06 7.89
N PRO A 11 -18.05 -40.04 8.67
CA PRO A 11 -19.27 -39.98 9.48
C PRO A 11 -20.24 -38.82 9.19
N PHE A 12 -21.52 -39.11 9.47
CA PHE A 12 -22.60 -38.15 9.69
C PHE A 12 -22.24 -37.18 10.83
N LEU A 13 -22.19 -35.88 10.53
CA LEU A 13 -22.28 -34.84 11.55
C LEU A 13 -23.76 -34.70 11.94
N ALA A 14 -24.11 -35.07 13.16
CA ALA A 14 -25.43 -34.84 13.73
C ALA A 14 -25.62 -33.33 13.95
N LEU A 15 -26.41 -32.70 13.08
CA LEU A 15 -26.92 -31.35 13.28
C LEU A 15 -28.00 -31.41 14.37
N CYS A 16 -27.65 -31.06 15.61
CA CYS A 16 -28.62 -30.83 16.67
C CYS A 16 -29.42 -29.55 16.36
N ILE A 17 -30.53 -29.70 15.64
CA ILE A 17 -31.57 -28.68 15.56
C ILE A 17 -32.34 -28.72 16.89
N VAL A 18 -31.97 -27.84 17.82
CA VAL A 18 -32.80 -27.52 18.98
C VAL A 18 -33.90 -26.56 18.50
N LEU A 19 -35.06 -27.11 18.13
CA LEU A 19 -36.31 -26.36 17.94
C LEU A 19 -36.83 -25.94 19.33
N MET A 20 -36.28 -24.86 19.87
CA MET A 20 -36.92 -24.13 20.97
C MET A 20 -38.08 -23.31 20.38
N LEU A 21 -39.30 -23.84 20.52
CA LEU A 21 -40.54 -23.07 20.40
C LEU A 21 -40.56 -22.03 21.53
N GLY A 22 -39.92 -20.89 21.29
CA GLY A 22 -39.87 -19.77 22.22
C GLY A 22 -41.19 -19.02 22.23
N ALA A 23 -41.84 -19.00 23.39
CA ALA A 23 -42.92 -18.08 23.69
C ALA A 23 -42.47 -16.64 23.37
N THR A 24 -43.23 -15.90 22.58
CA THR A 24 -42.98 -14.49 22.29
C THR A 24 -43.11 -13.69 23.58
N GLN A 25 -41.98 -13.37 24.21
CA GLN A 25 -41.93 -12.38 25.28
C GLN A 25 -42.45 -11.04 24.73
N PRO A 26 -43.35 -10.35 25.45
CA PRO A 26 -43.84 -9.04 25.03
C PRO A 26 -42.66 -8.06 24.94
N ALA A 27 -42.67 -7.21 23.91
CA ALA A 27 -41.69 -6.16 23.70
C ALA A 27 -41.54 -5.35 25.01
N GLN A 28 -40.37 -5.43 25.65
CA GLN A 28 -40.10 -4.68 26.88
C GLN A 28 -40.14 -3.17 26.58
N ALA A 29 -40.84 -2.45 27.44
CA ALA A 29 -41.09 -1.02 27.31
C ALA A 29 -39.79 -0.20 27.31
N ALA A 30 -39.66 0.65 26.29
CA ALA A 30 -38.98 1.96 26.11
C ALA A 30 -37.77 2.41 26.97
N GLY A 31 -37.20 1.59 27.85
CA GLY A 31 -35.94 1.87 28.54
C GLY A 31 -34.75 1.60 27.62
N GLY A 32 -33.77 2.51 27.60
CA GLY A 32 -32.55 2.34 26.81
C GLY A 32 -31.80 1.06 27.23
N ILE A 33 -31.47 0.21 26.26
CA ILE A 33 -30.67 -1.00 26.48
C ILE A 33 -29.20 -0.61 26.31
N THR A 34 -28.33 -1.09 27.20
CA THR A 34 -26.87 -0.94 27.07
C THR A 34 -26.19 -2.28 27.33
N VAL A 35 -25.26 -2.64 26.45
CA VAL A 35 -24.47 -3.87 26.54
C VAL A 35 -23.02 -3.51 26.28
N SER A 36 -22.09 -3.93 27.13
CA SER A 36 -20.65 -3.67 26.95
C SER A 36 -19.83 -4.96 27.03
N HIS A 37 -18.82 -5.09 26.18
CA HIS A 37 -17.90 -6.23 26.12
C HIS A 37 -16.58 -5.82 25.44
N ASP A 38 -15.44 -6.20 26.02
CA ASP A 38 -14.08 -5.92 25.53
C ASP A 38 -13.86 -4.48 24.99
N GLY A 39 -14.33 -3.47 25.72
CA GLY A 39 -14.15 -2.05 25.34
C GLY A 39 -15.11 -1.55 24.25
N VAL A 40 -16.05 -2.37 23.79
CA VAL A 40 -17.13 -2.01 22.86
C VAL A 40 -18.44 -1.93 23.63
N THR A 41 -19.24 -0.91 23.36
CA THR A 41 -20.58 -0.72 23.95
C THR A 41 -21.63 -0.58 22.86
N ILE A 42 -22.71 -1.34 22.96
CA ILE A 42 -23.91 -1.15 22.14
C ILE A 42 -24.99 -0.47 22.98
N ARG A 43 -25.49 0.67 22.50
CA ARG A 43 -26.63 1.39 23.07
C ARG A 43 -27.82 1.34 22.12
N VAL A 44 -29.02 1.25 22.67
CA VAL A 44 -30.27 1.39 21.92
C VAL A 44 -30.93 2.71 22.31
N LEU A 45 -31.06 3.61 21.34
CA LEU A 45 -31.62 4.94 21.50
C LEU A 45 -33.02 5.03 20.91
N SER A 46 -33.90 5.81 21.54
CA SER A 46 -35.26 6.07 21.05
C SER A 46 -35.30 7.05 19.86
N LYS A 47 -34.20 7.76 19.60
CA LYS A 47 -34.04 8.71 18.49
C LYS A 47 -32.70 8.49 17.79
N PRO A 48 -32.55 8.87 16.51
CA PRO A 48 -31.26 8.80 15.82
C PRO A 48 -30.18 9.58 16.57
N PHE A 49 -28.96 9.06 16.57
CA PHE A 49 -27.82 9.72 17.21
C PHE A 49 -27.44 11.01 16.45
N SER A 50 -27.43 12.14 17.15
CA SER A 50 -27.15 13.46 16.56
C SER A 50 -25.67 13.88 16.62
N GLY A 51 -24.81 13.13 17.32
CA GLY A 51 -23.42 13.52 17.57
C GLY A 51 -23.20 14.30 18.86
N ASP A 52 -24.28 14.63 19.61
CA ASP A 52 -24.13 15.31 20.89
C ASP A 52 -23.50 14.36 21.93
N SER A 53 -22.32 14.74 22.41
CA SER A 53 -21.48 13.96 23.32
C SER A 53 -22.01 13.87 24.75
N ALA A 54 -23.14 14.51 25.04
CA ALA A 54 -23.89 14.25 26.24
C ALA A 54 -24.30 12.78 26.18
N SER A 55 -23.49 11.90 26.81
CA SER A 55 -23.96 10.61 27.27
C SER A 55 -25.36 10.89 27.81
N PRO A 56 -26.41 10.21 27.32
CA PRO A 56 -27.73 10.36 27.88
C PRO A 56 -27.64 9.86 29.33
N ASN A 57 -27.17 10.72 30.22
CA ASN A 57 -27.36 10.62 31.64
C ASN A 57 -28.88 10.72 31.84
N ASP A 58 -29.38 9.84 32.70
CA ASP A 58 -30.66 9.99 33.40
C ASP A 58 -31.90 9.26 32.87
N ALA A 59 -31.75 8.25 32.01
CA ALA A 59 -32.71 7.16 32.00
C ALA A 59 -31.99 5.88 32.44
N SER A 60 -32.51 5.21 33.47
CA SER A 60 -31.99 3.94 34.01
C SER A 60 -31.78 2.91 32.89
N SER A 61 -30.58 2.85 32.33
CA SER A 61 -30.24 1.88 31.29
C SER A 61 -29.97 0.54 31.94
N ASN A 62 -30.73 -0.47 31.54
CA ASN A 62 -30.46 -1.83 32.01
C ASN A 62 -29.20 -2.34 31.31
N THR A 63 -28.14 -2.60 32.10
CA THR A 63 -26.94 -3.27 31.62
C THR A 63 -27.25 -4.75 31.49
N LEU A 64 -27.19 -5.29 30.27
CA LEU A 64 -27.42 -6.72 30.02
C LEU A 64 -26.09 -7.44 29.82
N SER A 65 -26.00 -8.69 30.29
CA SER A 65 -24.91 -9.59 29.90
C SER A 65 -25.14 -10.17 28.49
N LEU A 66 -24.09 -10.71 27.86
CA LEU A 66 -24.20 -11.39 26.55
C LEU A 66 -25.22 -12.54 26.55
N ALA A 67 -25.46 -13.17 27.70
CA ALA A 67 -26.46 -14.25 27.85
C ALA A 67 -27.90 -13.71 27.89
N GLN A 68 -28.09 -12.41 28.07
CA GLN A 68 -29.38 -11.74 28.24
C GLN A 68 -29.72 -10.83 27.06
N LEU A 69 -29.05 -10.99 25.91
CA LEU A 69 -29.28 -10.15 24.74
C LEU A 69 -30.75 -10.21 24.28
N PRO A 70 -31.38 -9.05 24.01
CA PRO A 70 -32.78 -9.01 23.60
C PRO A 70 -32.96 -9.68 22.24
N ALA A 71 -34.09 -10.37 22.06
CA ALA A 71 -34.39 -11.02 20.79
C ALA A 71 -34.59 -10.02 19.64
N GLN A 72 -34.95 -8.75 19.90
CA GLN A 72 -35.13 -7.71 18.89
C GLN A 72 -34.89 -6.33 19.48
N VAL A 73 -34.40 -5.42 18.65
CA VAL A 73 -34.26 -3.99 18.95
C VAL A 73 -35.17 -3.20 18.00
N SER A 74 -36.12 -2.45 18.55
CA SER A 74 -37.11 -1.66 17.80
C SER A 74 -36.70 -0.19 17.60
N SER A 75 -35.43 0.14 17.80
CA SER A 75 -34.95 1.53 17.81
C SER A 75 -33.51 1.65 17.28
N PHE A 76 -32.89 2.81 17.42
CA PHE A 76 -31.60 3.12 16.80
C PHE A 76 -30.45 2.55 17.60
N ALA A 77 -29.74 1.58 17.03
CA ALA A 77 -28.56 1.00 17.65
C ALA A 77 -27.32 1.87 17.39
N VAL A 78 -26.47 1.97 18.40
CA VAL A 78 -25.18 2.68 18.36
C VAL A 78 -24.10 1.76 18.91
N LEU A 79 -23.06 1.51 18.13
CA LEU A 79 -21.84 0.83 18.58
C LEU A 79 -20.79 1.89 18.93
N GLU A 80 -20.14 1.76 20.07
CA GLU A 80 -19.22 2.77 20.60
C GLU A 80 -17.96 2.10 21.14
N THR A 81 -16.82 2.74 20.91
CA THR A 81 -15.56 2.51 21.63
C THR A 81 -15.13 3.80 22.33
N GLU A 82 -13.90 3.82 22.85
CA GLU A 82 -13.29 5.05 23.35
C GLU A 82 -13.12 6.11 22.24
N THR A 83 -12.78 5.68 21.01
CA THR A 83 -12.36 6.57 19.91
C THR A 83 -13.35 6.64 18.75
N VAL A 84 -14.36 5.76 18.69
CA VAL A 84 -15.29 5.66 17.55
C VAL A 84 -16.72 5.49 18.01
N VAL A 85 -17.66 6.07 17.26
CA VAL A 85 -19.10 5.83 17.38
C VAL A 85 -19.67 5.52 15.99
N VAL A 86 -20.37 4.40 15.87
CA VAL A 86 -21.09 4.00 14.65
C VAL A 86 -22.57 3.85 14.99
N SER A 87 -23.42 4.66 14.36
CA SER A 87 -24.86 4.70 14.66
C SER A 87 -25.71 4.36 13.45
N CYS A 88 -26.73 3.53 13.61
CA CYS A 88 -27.81 3.41 12.63
C CYS A 88 -28.55 4.76 12.51
N THR A 89 -28.74 5.26 11.29
CA THR A 89 -29.47 6.51 11.06
C THR A 89 -30.98 6.25 10.90
N ALA A 90 -31.75 7.30 10.60
CA ALA A 90 -33.15 7.17 10.23
C ALA A 90 -33.36 6.46 8.88
N ASP A 91 -32.35 6.50 8.00
CA ASP A 91 -32.40 5.89 6.69
C ASP A 91 -32.03 4.40 6.79
N PRO A 92 -32.88 3.48 6.35
CA PRO A 92 -32.62 2.05 6.41
C PRO A 92 -31.28 1.67 5.76
N GLY A 93 -30.46 0.93 6.50
CA GLY A 93 -29.17 0.45 6.01
C GLY A 93 -28.05 1.50 5.98
N VAL A 94 -28.28 2.71 6.51
CA VAL A 94 -27.24 3.73 6.61
C VAL A 94 -26.67 3.76 8.03
N LEU A 95 -25.33 3.69 8.11
CA LEU A 95 -24.56 3.81 9.33
C LEU A 95 -23.77 5.12 9.29
N ALA A 96 -23.96 6.03 10.24
CA ALA A 96 -23.09 7.19 10.39
C ALA A 96 -21.86 6.82 11.22
N PHE A 97 -20.67 7.17 10.71
CA PHE A 97 -19.40 6.91 11.37
C PHE A 97 -18.84 8.22 11.96
N TRP A 98 -18.53 8.19 13.24
CA TRP A 98 -17.97 9.30 13.99
C TRP A 98 -16.68 8.87 14.67
N THR A 99 -15.71 9.76 14.73
CA THR A 99 -14.49 9.61 15.53
C THR A 99 -14.56 10.55 16.73
N ARG A 100 -13.93 10.14 17.84
CA ARG A 100 -13.85 10.90 19.09
C ARG A 100 -12.39 11.26 19.35
N ARG A 101 -12.14 12.56 19.47
CA ARG A 101 -10.83 13.10 19.83
C ARG A 101 -11.00 14.30 20.77
N ASP A 102 -10.24 14.33 21.86
CA ASP A 102 -10.28 15.42 22.85
C ASP A 102 -11.71 15.75 23.33
N GLY A 103 -12.56 14.72 23.47
CA GLY A 103 -13.97 14.83 23.86
C GLY A 103 -14.92 15.33 22.76
N ARG A 104 -14.40 15.72 21.60
CA ARG A 104 -15.19 16.14 20.43
C ARG A 104 -15.51 14.93 19.55
N LEU A 105 -16.75 14.85 19.08
CA LEU A 105 -17.16 13.92 18.04
C LEU A 105 -17.16 14.61 16.67
N THR A 106 -16.52 13.98 15.69
CA THR A 106 -16.48 14.45 14.30
C THR A 106 -17.12 13.39 13.41
N ARG A 107 -18.12 13.78 12.60
CA ARG A 107 -18.73 12.89 11.62
C ARG A 107 -17.79 12.72 10.44
N GLN A 108 -17.30 11.51 10.22
CA GLN A 108 -16.31 11.23 9.17
C GLN A 108 -16.95 10.79 7.86
N GLY A 109 -18.07 10.07 7.94
CA GLY A 109 -18.76 9.59 6.76
C GLY A 109 -19.98 8.74 7.08
N GLU A 110 -20.53 8.12 6.05
CA GLU A 110 -21.62 7.16 6.12
C GLU A 110 -21.21 5.85 5.44
N VAL A 111 -21.67 4.73 5.99
CA VAL A 111 -21.56 3.43 5.36
C VAL A 111 -22.96 2.94 5.02
N LEU A 112 -23.18 2.70 3.73
CA LEU A 112 -24.44 2.27 3.17
C LEU A 112 -24.37 0.77 2.90
N LEU A 113 -25.28 0.07 3.56
CA LEU A 113 -25.55 -1.34 3.42
C LEU A 113 -26.59 -1.49 2.30
N ASN A 114 -26.15 -1.93 1.11
CA ASN A 114 -27.10 -2.07 0.01
C ASN A 114 -28.09 -3.21 0.25
N SER A 115 -29.30 -3.02 -0.28
CA SER A 115 -30.39 -4.00 -0.25
C SER A 115 -30.86 -4.38 1.17
N VAL A 116 -30.85 -3.39 2.05
CA VAL A 116 -31.59 -3.44 3.31
C VAL A 116 -33.06 -3.07 3.01
N PRO A 117 -34.05 -3.83 3.54
CA PRO A 117 -35.47 -3.50 3.34
C PRO A 117 -35.81 -2.15 3.98
N ASP A 118 -36.91 -1.51 3.55
CA ASP A 118 -37.37 -0.21 4.07
C ASP A 118 -37.66 -0.23 5.58
N SER A 119 -37.86 -1.41 6.18
CA SER A 119 -38.13 -1.58 7.62
C SER A 119 -37.32 -2.77 8.17
N PRO A 120 -35.99 -2.62 8.32
CA PRO A 120 -35.14 -3.71 8.73
C PRO A 120 -35.33 -4.03 10.21
N GLN A 121 -35.28 -5.31 10.55
CA GLN A 121 -35.14 -5.73 11.93
C GLN A 121 -33.68 -5.60 12.34
N THR A 122 -33.43 -4.94 13.46
CA THR A 122 -32.10 -4.85 14.09
C THR A 122 -32.08 -5.70 15.34
N ARG A 123 -31.01 -6.47 15.54
CA ARG A 123 -30.84 -7.36 16.70
C ARG A 123 -29.39 -7.29 17.18
N ILE A 124 -29.21 -7.34 18.50
CA ILE A 124 -27.87 -7.53 19.07
C ILE A 124 -27.63 -9.04 19.15
N VAL A 125 -26.53 -9.49 18.56
CA VAL A 125 -26.15 -10.91 18.53
C VAL A 125 -24.78 -11.10 19.15
N ALA A 126 -24.54 -12.27 19.72
CA ALA A 126 -23.19 -12.68 20.09
C ALA A 126 -22.36 -12.86 18.80
N ASP A 127 -21.11 -12.43 18.84
CA ASP A 127 -20.17 -12.59 17.73
C ASP A 127 -18.89 -13.24 18.22
N GLU A 128 -18.38 -14.23 17.49
CA GLU A 128 -17.19 -14.98 17.91
C GLU A 128 -15.92 -14.12 17.91
N ARG A 129 -15.85 -13.11 17.04
CA ARG A 129 -14.65 -12.30 16.84
C ARG A 129 -14.61 -11.06 17.72
N HIS A 130 -15.74 -10.35 17.82
CA HIS A 130 -15.86 -9.07 18.54
C HIS A 130 -16.67 -9.19 19.83
N GLY A 131 -17.15 -10.39 20.15
CA GLY A 131 -18.03 -10.66 21.30
C GLY A 131 -19.49 -10.29 21.04
N MET A 132 -19.74 -9.14 20.41
CA MET A 132 -21.08 -8.69 20.02
C MET A 132 -21.11 -8.02 18.65
N ALA A 133 -22.27 -8.08 18.00
CA ALA A 133 -22.52 -7.44 16.72
C ALA A 133 -24.01 -7.03 16.57
N LEU A 134 -24.29 -6.25 15.54
CA LEU A 134 -25.64 -5.98 15.06
C LEU A 134 -25.97 -6.87 13.86
N GLU A 135 -27.08 -7.60 13.93
CA GLU A 135 -27.73 -8.24 12.80
C GLU A 135 -28.81 -7.30 12.26
N ILE A 136 -28.70 -6.91 10.98
CA ILE A 136 -29.61 -6.00 10.29
C ILE A 136 -30.18 -6.72 9.05
N GLY A 137 -31.51 -6.77 8.92
CA GLY A 137 -32.15 -7.30 7.71
C GLY A 137 -33.59 -7.77 7.90
N ASP A 138 -34.08 -8.59 6.96
CA ASP A 138 -35.41 -9.21 7.03
C ASP A 138 -35.32 -10.68 7.46
N ARG A 139 -36.15 -11.05 8.44
CA ARG A 139 -36.32 -12.45 8.87
C ARG A 139 -36.91 -13.32 7.77
N GLN A 140 -37.84 -12.79 6.97
CA GLN A 140 -38.59 -13.58 5.99
C GLN A 140 -37.74 -13.88 4.75
N GLU A 141 -36.93 -12.93 4.30
CA GLU A 141 -36.11 -13.09 3.09
C GLU A 141 -34.75 -13.75 3.36
N GLY A 142 -34.41 -14.02 4.63
CA GLY A 142 -33.12 -14.60 5.02
C GLY A 142 -31.92 -13.68 4.76
N LEU A 143 -32.17 -12.44 4.36
CA LEU A 143 -31.15 -11.41 4.14
C LEU A 143 -30.71 -10.88 5.49
N ARG A 144 -29.51 -11.30 5.91
CA ARG A 144 -28.91 -10.89 7.18
C ARG A 144 -27.54 -10.29 6.91
N GLN A 145 -27.34 -9.10 7.43
CA GLN A 145 -26.07 -8.39 7.39
C GLN A 145 -25.58 -8.25 8.82
N ILE A 146 -24.31 -8.55 9.05
CA ILE A 146 -23.71 -8.43 10.37
C ILE A 146 -22.72 -7.26 10.37
N VAL A 147 -22.89 -6.37 11.32
CA VAL A 147 -22.04 -5.21 11.55
C VAL A 147 -21.43 -5.32 12.95
N ALA A 148 -20.11 -5.34 13.03
CA ALA A 148 -19.40 -5.43 14.30
C ALA A 148 -18.31 -4.37 14.39
N LEU A 149 -18.08 -3.82 15.58
CA LEU A 149 -17.06 -2.81 15.81
C LEU A 149 -15.99 -3.40 16.72
N SER A 150 -14.73 -3.34 16.31
CA SER A 150 -13.61 -3.72 17.17
C SER A 150 -13.28 -2.60 18.16
N LYS A 151 -12.63 -2.93 19.28
CA LYS A 151 -12.16 -1.93 20.26
C LYS A 151 -11.18 -0.90 19.69
N ASP A 152 -10.49 -1.25 18.61
CA ASP A 152 -9.58 -0.35 17.89
C ASP A 152 -10.33 0.61 16.94
N GLY A 153 -11.67 0.55 16.90
CA GLY A 153 -12.49 1.42 16.05
C GLY A 153 -12.62 0.93 14.61
N ILE A 154 -12.38 -0.35 14.32
CA ILE A 154 -12.51 -0.93 12.98
C ILE A 154 -13.90 -1.56 12.84
N LEU A 155 -14.67 -1.10 11.87
CA LEU A 155 -16.00 -1.61 11.55
C LEU A 155 -15.88 -2.79 10.56
N GLU A 156 -16.28 -3.98 10.99
CA GLU A 156 -16.44 -5.16 10.12
C GLU A 156 -17.89 -5.26 9.63
N ILE A 157 -18.04 -5.43 8.31
CA ILE A 157 -19.32 -5.60 7.65
C ILE A 157 -19.30 -6.94 6.91
N ARG A 158 -20.18 -7.85 7.31
CA ARG A 158 -20.40 -9.16 6.68
C ARG A 158 -21.76 -9.18 5.99
N GLN A 159 -21.75 -9.39 4.68
CA GLN A 159 -22.95 -9.44 3.85
C GLN A 159 -22.97 -10.71 2.99
N PRO A 160 -24.15 -11.16 2.55
CA PRO A 160 -24.27 -12.21 1.54
C PRO A 160 -23.54 -11.84 0.23
N SER A 161 -23.26 -12.85 -0.60
CA SER A 161 -22.68 -12.65 -1.93
C SER A 161 -23.55 -11.73 -2.81
N ALA A 162 -22.92 -11.05 -3.77
CA ALA A 162 -23.55 -10.10 -4.69
C ALA A 162 -24.15 -8.84 -4.03
N ARG A 163 -23.56 -8.40 -2.91
CA ARG A 163 -23.86 -7.12 -2.26
C ARG A 163 -22.68 -6.17 -2.36
N THR A 164 -22.99 -4.88 -2.45
CA THR A 164 -22.01 -3.79 -2.46
C THR A 164 -22.09 -3.06 -1.13
N VAL A 165 -20.95 -2.68 -0.56
CA VAL A 165 -20.86 -1.71 0.53
C VAL A 165 -20.41 -0.39 -0.07
N THR A 166 -21.13 0.70 0.23
CA THR A 166 -20.76 2.05 -0.22
C THR A 166 -20.37 2.88 1.00
N VAL A 167 -19.16 3.45 1.00
CA VAL A 167 -18.70 4.39 2.02
C VAL A 167 -18.75 5.79 1.41
N ARG A 168 -19.65 6.64 1.91
CA ARG A 168 -19.74 8.05 1.54
C ARG A 168 -18.89 8.88 2.47
N CYS A 169 -17.86 9.49 1.92
CA CYS A 169 -17.01 10.46 2.60
C CYS A 169 -16.31 11.29 1.53
N PRO A 170 -16.28 12.63 1.64
CA PRO A 170 -15.57 13.45 0.68
C PRO A 170 -14.06 13.18 0.78
N LEU A 171 -13.48 12.64 -0.30
CA LEU A 171 -12.04 12.40 -0.41
C LEU A 171 -11.45 13.33 -1.46
N ARG A 172 -10.29 13.92 -1.12
CA ARG A 172 -9.46 14.65 -2.08
C ARG A 172 -8.67 13.72 -2.98
N TYR A 173 -8.20 12.58 -2.45
CA TYR A 173 -7.47 11.56 -3.20
C TYR A 173 -7.89 10.16 -2.76
N ALA A 174 -7.81 9.19 -3.66
CA ALA A 174 -7.84 7.77 -3.31
C ALA A 174 -6.48 7.13 -3.65
N LEU A 175 -5.97 6.31 -2.74
CA LEU A 175 -4.71 5.59 -2.85
C LEU A 175 -4.98 4.09 -2.83
N VAL A 176 -4.32 3.34 -3.70
CA VAL A 176 -4.14 1.88 -3.55
C VAL A 176 -2.67 1.63 -3.20
N PRO A 177 -2.37 1.32 -1.93
CA PRO A 177 -0.99 1.11 -1.51
C PRO A 177 -0.38 -0.16 -2.09
N SER A 178 0.82 -0.05 -2.65
CA SER A 178 1.56 -1.19 -3.20
C SER A 178 2.75 -1.59 -2.32
N LEU A 179 3.43 -0.63 -1.69
CA LEU A 179 4.75 -0.76 -1.04
C LEU A 179 5.90 -1.21 -1.96
N ILE A 180 5.62 -1.98 -3.01
CA ILE A 180 6.54 -2.37 -4.08
C ILE A 180 6.32 -1.45 -5.28
N GLY A 181 7.39 -0.79 -5.74
CA GLY A 181 7.27 0.29 -6.72
C GLY A 181 6.52 1.49 -6.13
N THR A 182 5.40 1.85 -6.75
CA THR A 182 4.64 3.09 -6.47
C THR A 182 3.27 2.81 -5.86
N ASP A 183 2.74 3.72 -5.05
CA ASP A 183 1.34 3.67 -4.60
C ASP A 183 0.45 4.25 -5.69
N LEU A 184 -0.63 3.57 -6.07
CA LEU A 184 -1.46 4.07 -7.16
C LEU A 184 -2.34 5.21 -6.63
N LEU A 185 -2.13 6.41 -7.16
CA LEU A 185 -2.85 7.62 -6.79
C LEU A 185 -3.95 7.90 -7.81
N PHE A 186 -5.17 8.09 -7.32
CA PHE A 186 -6.33 8.47 -8.10
C PHE A 186 -6.76 9.88 -7.70
N ASP A 187 -6.38 10.84 -8.54
CA ASP A 187 -6.80 12.23 -8.42
C ASP A 187 -8.18 12.40 -9.09
N PRO A 188 -9.22 12.87 -8.36
CA PRO A 188 -10.54 13.09 -8.92
C PRO A 188 -10.56 14.01 -10.15
N GLU A 189 -9.57 14.90 -10.32
CA GLU A 189 -9.45 15.76 -11.50
C GLU A 189 -9.16 14.95 -12.78
N THR A 190 -8.48 13.80 -12.64
CA THR A 190 -8.14 12.91 -13.77
C THR A 190 -9.21 11.85 -14.07
N LEU A 191 -10.20 11.71 -13.19
CA LEU A 191 -11.24 10.70 -13.30
C LEU A 191 -12.52 11.25 -13.98
N PRO A 192 -13.29 10.39 -14.67
CA PRO A 192 -14.57 10.79 -15.24
C PRO A 192 -15.60 11.12 -14.15
N ALA A 193 -16.13 12.34 -14.17
CA ALA A 193 -17.22 12.75 -13.29
C ALA A 193 -18.54 12.04 -13.62
N GLY A 194 -19.35 11.76 -12.59
CA GLY A 194 -20.68 11.17 -12.72
C GLY A 194 -20.71 9.70 -13.14
N LYS A 195 -19.55 9.05 -13.27
CA LYS A 195 -19.43 7.62 -13.56
C LYS A 195 -18.52 6.94 -12.53
N PRO A 196 -18.80 5.69 -12.12
CA PRO A 196 -17.88 4.96 -11.29
C PRO A 196 -16.56 4.70 -12.02
N SER A 197 -15.44 4.95 -11.33
CA SER A 197 -14.10 4.61 -11.78
C SER A 197 -13.59 3.42 -10.99
N PHE A 198 -13.15 2.36 -11.66
CA PHE A 198 -12.68 1.14 -10.99
C PHE A 198 -11.25 1.30 -10.47
N LEU A 199 -10.95 0.67 -9.34
CA LEU A 199 -9.62 0.69 -8.74
C LEU A 199 -9.01 -0.70 -8.79
N PRO A 200 -7.80 -0.89 -9.36
CA PRO A 200 -7.08 -2.16 -9.27
C PRO A 200 -6.75 -2.40 -7.80
N SER A 201 -7.35 -3.44 -7.23
CA SER A 201 -7.35 -3.61 -5.78
C SER A 201 -6.18 -4.48 -5.33
N LEU A 202 -5.31 -3.94 -4.49
CA LEU A 202 -4.39 -4.72 -3.64
C LEU A 202 -5.00 -5.02 -2.26
N ASN A 203 -6.32 -5.24 -2.23
CA ASN A 203 -7.11 -5.56 -1.03
C ASN A 203 -7.16 -4.46 0.04
N MET A 204 -6.77 -3.25 -0.33
CA MET A 204 -6.80 -2.06 0.52
C MET A 204 -6.98 -0.80 -0.34
N VAL A 205 -7.81 0.12 0.14
CA VAL A 205 -7.93 1.49 -0.36
C VAL A 205 -7.77 2.45 0.81
N VAL A 206 -7.00 3.51 0.60
CA VAL A 206 -6.81 4.60 1.54
C VAL A 206 -7.34 5.89 0.91
N GLY A 207 -8.39 6.47 1.50
CA GLY A 207 -8.94 7.74 1.06
C GLY A 207 -8.39 8.89 1.90
N LEU A 208 -7.82 9.91 1.26
CA LEU A 208 -7.37 11.13 1.93
C LEU A 208 -8.54 12.12 2.00
N GLN A 209 -9.13 12.29 3.19
CA GLN A 209 -10.33 13.12 3.36
C GLN A 209 -10.01 14.60 3.22
N GLU A 210 -10.91 15.36 2.60
CA GLU A 210 -10.79 16.80 2.42
C GLU A 210 -10.46 17.52 3.74
N GLY A 211 -9.57 18.52 3.68
CA GLY A 211 -9.13 19.29 4.85
C GLY A 211 -7.94 18.73 5.64
N GLY A 212 -7.37 17.59 5.23
CA GLY A 212 -6.10 17.10 5.79
C GLY A 212 -6.18 16.44 7.16
N SER A 213 -7.39 16.29 7.74
CA SER A 213 -7.57 15.84 9.12
C SER A 213 -8.03 14.38 9.27
N GLY A 214 -8.20 13.66 8.17
CA GLY A 214 -8.76 12.33 8.20
C GLY A 214 -8.33 11.44 7.04
N MET A 215 -8.25 10.14 7.32
CA MET A 215 -7.97 9.10 6.34
C MET A 215 -8.99 7.97 6.47
N LEU A 216 -9.73 7.70 5.40
CA LEU A 216 -10.49 6.46 5.24
C LEU A 216 -9.50 5.33 4.99
N THR A 217 -9.63 4.21 5.69
CA THR A 217 -8.98 2.94 5.33
C THR A 217 -10.04 1.87 5.16
N ALA A 218 -10.09 1.27 3.98
CA ALA A 218 -10.94 0.11 3.68
C ALA A 218 -10.05 -1.09 3.31
N VAL A 219 -10.31 -2.24 3.93
CA VAL A 219 -9.55 -3.49 3.74
C VAL A 219 -10.52 -4.66 3.56
N TRP A 220 -10.16 -5.64 2.73
CA TRP A 220 -10.94 -6.86 2.55
C TRP A 220 -10.05 -8.05 2.18
N PRO A 221 -10.41 -9.30 2.52
CA PRO A 221 -9.64 -10.45 2.10
C PRO A 221 -9.76 -10.69 0.59
N PRO A 222 -8.78 -11.36 -0.06
CA PRO A 222 -8.80 -11.61 -1.50
C PRO A 222 -9.97 -12.52 -1.92
N ALA A 223 -10.66 -12.11 -2.97
CA ALA A 223 -11.66 -12.85 -3.74
C ALA A 223 -11.90 -12.10 -5.08
N ASN A 224 -13.08 -12.25 -5.69
CA ASN A 224 -13.46 -11.55 -6.93
C ASN A 224 -14.19 -10.22 -6.66
N GLN A 225 -13.77 -9.45 -5.65
CA GLN A 225 -14.35 -8.13 -5.39
C GLN A 225 -13.98 -7.12 -6.48
N LEU A 226 -14.81 -6.08 -6.63
CA LEU A 226 -14.53 -4.92 -7.47
C LEU A 226 -14.64 -3.67 -6.60
N ALA A 227 -13.54 -2.92 -6.54
CA ALA A 227 -13.48 -1.62 -5.89
C ALA A 227 -13.71 -0.52 -6.93
N ARG A 228 -14.48 0.51 -6.56
CA ARG A 228 -14.71 1.68 -7.40
C ARG A 228 -14.90 2.93 -6.57
N VAL A 229 -14.66 4.08 -7.19
CA VAL A 229 -14.93 5.40 -6.62
C VAL A 229 -15.91 6.15 -7.50
N LEU A 230 -16.77 6.96 -6.89
CA LEU A 230 -17.65 7.87 -7.62
C LEU A 230 -17.15 9.30 -7.44
N VAL A 231 -16.90 9.97 -8.57
CA VAL A 231 -16.48 11.37 -8.59
C VAL A 231 -17.68 12.26 -8.91
N GLN A 232 -17.86 13.30 -8.11
CA GLN A 232 -18.84 14.35 -8.36
C GLN A 232 -18.14 15.68 -8.65
N GLU A 233 -18.76 16.48 -9.52
CA GLU A 233 -18.40 17.88 -9.73
C GLU A 233 -19.15 18.73 -8.71
N GLN A 234 -18.42 19.52 -7.93
CA GLN A 234 -19.00 20.52 -7.03
C GLN A 234 -18.24 21.84 -7.15
N SER A 235 -18.96 22.89 -7.55
CA SER A 235 -18.47 24.28 -7.49
C SER A 235 -17.05 24.45 -8.06
N ASP A 236 -16.83 23.98 -9.29
CA ASP A 236 -15.57 24.02 -10.04
C ASP A 236 -14.42 23.13 -9.52
N THR A 237 -14.68 22.23 -8.57
CA THR A 237 -13.71 21.21 -8.13
C THR A 237 -14.29 19.81 -8.22
N ARG A 238 -13.46 18.83 -8.58
CA ARG A 238 -13.85 17.42 -8.54
C ARG A 238 -13.41 16.79 -7.23
N ARG A 239 -14.27 15.95 -6.68
CA ARG A 239 -13.96 15.16 -5.49
C ARG A 239 -14.54 13.77 -5.58
N VAL A 240 -13.87 12.82 -4.93
CA VAL A 240 -14.44 11.49 -4.72
C VAL A 240 -15.49 11.61 -3.62
N GLU A 241 -16.74 11.34 -3.97
CA GLU A 241 -17.87 11.37 -3.03
C GLU A 241 -17.97 10.07 -2.24
N SER A 242 -17.72 8.95 -2.92
CA SER A 242 -17.87 7.62 -2.32
C SER A 242 -16.86 6.62 -2.86
N PHE A 243 -16.59 5.65 -2.00
CA PHE A 243 -15.92 4.39 -2.31
C PHE A 243 -16.94 3.25 -2.25
N GLU A 244 -16.91 2.35 -3.22
CA GLU A 244 -17.79 1.19 -3.26
C GLU A 244 -16.99 -0.10 -3.44
N LEU A 245 -17.42 -1.16 -2.74
CA LEU A 245 -16.84 -2.49 -2.86
C LEU A 245 -17.93 -3.54 -3.07
N ASP A 246 -17.87 -4.25 -4.18
CA ASP A 246 -18.63 -5.48 -4.36
C ASP A 246 -18.00 -6.58 -3.51
N THR A 247 -18.68 -7.01 -2.44
CA THR A 247 -18.08 -7.81 -1.35
C THR A 247 -17.70 -9.23 -1.76
N ALA A 248 -18.30 -9.77 -2.83
CA ALA A 248 -18.20 -11.18 -3.21
C ALA A 248 -18.46 -12.17 -2.04
N GLY A 249 -19.29 -11.76 -1.07
CA GLY A 249 -19.60 -12.55 0.13
C GLY A 249 -18.47 -12.60 1.17
N LYS A 250 -17.44 -11.76 1.01
CA LYS A 250 -16.37 -11.57 1.98
C LYS A 250 -16.64 -10.34 2.86
N PRO A 251 -16.10 -10.30 4.10
CA PRO A 251 -16.19 -9.10 4.91
C PRO A 251 -15.41 -7.94 4.28
N ILE A 252 -15.86 -6.72 4.58
CA ILE A 252 -15.07 -5.50 4.45
C ILE A 252 -14.85 -4.89 5.83
N PHE A 253 -13.66 -4.33 6.02
CA PHE A 253 -13.25 -3.64 7.22
C PHE A 253 -13.03 -2.17 6.89
N VAL A 254 -13.67 -1.28 7.64
CA VAL A 254 -13.64 0.18 7.42
C VAL A 254 -13.21 0.87 8.71
N SER A 255 -12.28 1.81 8.60
CA SER A 255 -11.84 2.66 9.70
C SER A 255 -11.61 4.08 9.19
N PHE A 256 -11.90 5.06 10.03
CA PHE A 256 -11.49 6.46 9.81
C PHE A 256 -10.42 6.81 10.84
N ILE A 257 -9.25 7.20 10.36
CA ILE A 257 -8.12 7.61 11.20
C ILE A 257 -8.08 9.14 11.20
N GLU A 258 -8.27 9.76 12.36
CA GLU A 258 -8.36 11.21 12.51
C GLU A 258 -7.14 11.77 13.26
N ASP A 259 -6.42 12.67 12.60
CA ASP A 259 -5.44 13.57 13.23
C ASP A 259 -5.33 14.86 12.42
N PRO A 260 -5.28 16.06 13.06
CA PRO A 260 -4.99 17.29 12.33
C PRO A 260 -3.72 17.16 11.48
N ASN A 261 -3.83 17.47 10.19
CA ASN A 261 -2.71 17.40 9.24
C ASN A 261 -2.11 15.99 9.09
N ILE A 262 -2.93 14.94 9.24
CA ILE A 262 -2.52 13.54 9.05
C ILE A 262 -2.09 13.22 7.61
N TRP A 263 -2.47 14.07 6.66
CA TRP A 263 -1.94 14.10 5.30
C TRP A 263 -1.90 15.56 4.81
N HIS A 264 -1.12 15.84 3.77
CA HIS A 264 -0.98 17.18 3.20
C HIS A 264 -0.62 17.14 1.71
N ALA A 265 -1.10 18.10 0.94
CA ALA A 265 -0.63 18.34 -0.42
C ALA A 265 0.07 19.70 -0.44
N GLU A 266 1.38 19.69 -0.63
CA GLU A 266 2.21 20.89 -0.69
C GLU A 266 2.41 21.29 -2.16
N PRO A 267 1.88 22.44 -2.60
CA PRO A 267 2.16 22.95 -3.94
C PRO A 267 3.66 23.19 -4.10
N LEU A 268 4.27 22.55 -5.10
CA LEU A 268 5.70 22.68 -5.36
C LEU A 268 5.98 23.99 -6.09
N ARG A 269 6.92 24.77 -5.53
CA ARG A 269 7.22 26.12 -5.99
C ARG A 269 8.67 26.23 -6.47
N LYS A 270 8.91 27.16 -7.40
CA LYS A 270 10.24 27.36 -8.01
C LYS A 270 11.31 27.74 -6.98
N GLU A 271 10.91 28.34 -5.86
CA GLU A 271 11.80 28.72 -4.77
C GLU A 271 12.41 27.51 -4.05
N TYR A 272 11.87 26.30 -4.23
CA TYR A 272 12.43 25.07 -3.65
C TYR A 272 13.62 24.51 -4.44
N LEU A 273 13.88 25.07 -5.63
CA LEU A 273 14.96 24.64 -6.50
C LEU A 273 16.32 25.01 -5.92
N GLU A 274 17.19 24.01 -5.78
CA GLU A 274 18.55 24.08 -5.23
C GLU A 274 18.62 24.72 -3.83
N THR A 275 17.51 24.67 -3.07
CA THR A 275 17.37 25.34 -1.77
C THR A 275 16.72 24.42 -0.75
N ASP A 276 17.36 24.23 0.39
CA ASP A 276 16.76 23.54 1.54
C ASP A 276 15.64 24.42 2.10
N THR A 277 14.39 23.99 1.93
CA THR A 277 13.21 24.78 2.31
C THR A 277 12.42 24.07 3.39
N ALA A 278 12.15 24.77 4.49
CA ALA A 278 11.18 24.30 5.48
C ALA A 278 9.77 24.62 4.98
N ILE A 279 8.92 23.61 4.83
CA ILE A 279 7.50 23.80 4.50
C ILE A 279 6.68 24.00 5.78
N ALA A 280 5.48 24.55 5.64
CA ALA A 280 4.62 24.88 6.79
C ALA A 280 4.06 23.64 7.49
N TRP A 281 3.86 22.54 6.76
CA TRP A 281 3.33 21.30 7.31
C TRP A 281 4.31 20.70 8.33
N GLN A 282 3.77 20.25 9.47
CA GLN A 282 4.50 19.55 10.52
C GLN A 282 3.89 18.17 10.73
N ARG A 283 4.73 17.16 10.94
CA ARG A 283 4.23 15.82 11.24
C ARG A 283 3.46 15.81 12.58
N PRO A 284 2.22 15.29 12.63
CA PRO A 284 1.45 15.24 13.87
C PRO A 284 2.02 14.26 14.91
N PHE A 285 2.61 13.16 14.44
CA PHE A 285 3.20 12.12 15.28
C PHE A 285 4.36 11.43 14.55
N ASP A 286 5.10 10.59 15.27
CA ASP A 286 6.19 9.83 14.70
C ASP A 286 5.67 8.61 13.90
N ALA A 287 5.94 8.58 12.60
CA ALA A 287 5.50 7.51 11.70
C ALA A 287 6.41 7.43 10.46
N ARG A 288 6.19 6.40 9.64
CA ARG A 288 6.83 6.25 8.32
C ARG A 288 6.13 7.18 7.31
N TRP A 289 6.42 8.47 7.42
CA TRP A 289 5.92 9.49 6.51
C TRP A 289 6.48 9.31 5.11
N VAL A 290 5.62 9.47 4.11
CA VAL A 290 5.89 9.35 2.68
C VAL A 290 5.66 10.71 2.03
N GLY A 291 6.59 11.14 1.18
CA GLY A 291 6.42 12.25 0.26
C GLY A 291 6.42 11.71 -1.18
N ARG A 292 5.30 11.81 -1.88
CA ARG A 292 5.13 11.42 -3.28
C ARG A 292 5.09 12.66 -4.17
N PHE A 293 5.86 12.66 -5.25
CA PHE A 293 5.84 13.72 -6.26
C PHE A 293 6.34 13.19 -7.61
N LEU A 294 6.09 13.96 -8.67
CA LEU A 294 6.50 13.66 -10.05
C LEU A 294 7.99 13.95 -10.25
N ILE A 295 8.75 12.94 -10.70
CA ILE A 295 10.11 13.11 -11.19
C ILE A 295 10.02 13.35 -12.70
N ASP A 296 9.78 14.61 -13.07
CA ASP A 296 9.49 15.04 -14.46
C ASP A 296 10.53 14.55 -15.48
N SER A 297 11.82 14.54 -15.10
CA SER A 297 12.91 14.12 -15.99
C SER A 297 12.82 12.66 -16.47
N ASP A 298 12.21 11.79 -15.64
CA ASP A 298 12.05 10.37 -15.90
C ASP A 298 10.56 10.00 -16.13
N GLY A 299 9.63 10.97 -16.03
CA GLY A 299 8.21 10.80 -16.33
C GLY A 299 7.45 9.85 -15.41
N TYR A 300 7.79 9.80 -14.11
CA TYR A 300 7.13 8.91 -13.14
C TYR A 300 6.96 9.55 -11.77
N ASP A 301 5.89 9.17 -11.07
CA ASP A 301 5.67 9.56 -9.68
C ASP A 301 6.29 8.53 -8.73
N PHE A 302 7.01 9.02 -7.72
CA PHE A 302 7.67 8.13 -6.77
C PHE A 302 7.42 8.51 -5.31
N PRO A 303 7.04 7.53 -4.45
CA PRO A 303 6.92 7.74 -3.01
C PRO A 303 8.28 7.60 -2.31
N PHE A 304 8.75 8.68 -1.68
CA PHE A 304 9.95 8.73 -0.84
C PHE A 304 9.59 8.64 0.63
N TYR A 305 10.27 7.82 1.43
CA TYR A 305 10.16 7.93 2.88
C TYR A 305 10.93 9.16 3.36
N PHE A 306 10.34 9.95 4.25
CA PHE A 306 11.07 11.03 4.90
C PHE A 306 12.25 10.47 5.69
N LEU A 307 13.46 10.99 5.43
CA LEU A 307 14.65 10.67 6.20
C LEU A 307 14.70 11.46 7.50
N ALA A 308 15.51 10.97 8.44
CA ALA A 308 15.76 11.66 9.71
C ALA A 308 16.76 12.82 9.58
N GLU A 309 17.49 12.91 8.47
CA GLU A 309 18.51 13.91 8.23
C GLU A 309 18.72 14.16 6.73
N ARG A 310 19.37 15.29 6.43
CA ARG A 310 19.74 15.67 5.06
C ARG A 310 20.83 14.74 4.54
N GLN A 311 20.56 14.03 3.46
CA GLN A 311 21.50 13.07 2.89
C GLN A 311 21.72 13.31 1.39
N LYS A 312 22.96 13.10 0.94
CA LYS A 312 23.31 13.06 -0.48
C LYS A 312 23.40 11.60 -0.93
N LEU A 313 22.66 11.24 -1.97
CA LEU A 313 22.59 9.89 -2.52
C LEU A 313 23.01 9.85 -3.99
N TRP A 314 23.34 8.66 -4.48
CA TRP A 314 23.67 8.41 -5.87
C TRP A 314 22.62 7.52 -6.54
N GLY A 315 22.11 7.94 -7.70
CA GLY A 315 21.75 7.07 -8.83
C GLY A 315 20.57 6.12 -8.70
N ARG A 316 19.93 6.01 -7.52
CA ARG A 316 18.85 5.03 -7.29
C ARG A 316 17.49 5.48 -7.81
N TYR A 317 17.10 6.70 -7.50
CA TYR A 317 15.78 7.27 -7.85
C TYR A 317 15.91 8.26 -9.00
N ILE A 318 16.96 9.07 -8.92
CA ILE A 318 17.33 10.13 -9.85
C ILE A 318 18.76 9.85 -10.30
N ARG A 319 19.06 10.11 -11.58
CA ARG A 319 20.37 9.84 -12.16
C ARG A 319 21.49 10.68 -11.53
N GLY A 320 22.58 10.01 -11.15
CA GLY A 320 23.78 10.61 -10.56
C GLY A 320 23.60 11.08 -9.11
N TRP A 321 24.48 11.96 -8.64
CA TRP A 321 24.39 12.54 -7.28
C TRP A 321 23.21 13.51 -7.18
N PHE A 322 22.49 13.44 -6.06
CA PHE A 322 21.45 14.39 -5.67
C PHE A 322 21.27 14.41 -4.13
N TYR A 323 20.72 15.49 -3.59
CA TYR A 323 20.22 15.54 -2.20
C TYR A 323 18.83 14.91 -2.10
N TYR A 324 18.64 14.09 -1.09
CA TYR A 324 17.36 13.41 -0.86
C TYR A 324 16.24 14.44 -0.68
N PRO A 325 15.10 14.27 -1.37
CA PRO A 325 14.16 15.37 -1.57
C PRO A 325 13.39 15.77 -0.32
N VAL A 326 13.21 14.84 0.62
CA VAL A 326 12.37 15.02 1.81
C VAL A 326 13.02 14.45 3.07
N TRP A 327 13.16 15.27 4.11
CA TRP A 327 13.66 14.83 5.41
C TRP A 327 13.07 15.68 6.53
N PHE A 328 13.32 15.26 7.76
CA PHE A 328 12.99 16.04 8.94
C PHE A 328 14.24 16.66 9.55
N ASP A 329 14.18 17.95 9.86
CA ASP A 329 15.15 18.63 10.73
C ASP A 329 14.44 18.96 12.05
N ARG A 330 14.60 18.08 13.05
CA ARG A 330 13.86 18.11 14.32
C ARG A 330 12.35 18.05 14.09
N ASP A 331 11.64 19.15 14.33
CA ASP A 331 10.20 19.36 14.16
C ASP A 331 9.85 19.94 12.77
N LYS A 332 10.84 20.40 12.01
CA LYS A 332 10.64 20.97 10.68
C LYS A 332 10.58 19.88 9.62
N THR A 333 9.67 20.07 8.69
CA THR A 333 9.59 19.29 7.45
C THR A 333 10.39 20.01 6.38
N MET A 334 11.44 19.35 5.89
CA MET A 334 12.38 19.93 4.95
C MET A 334 12.21 19.31 3.57
N VAL A 335 12.28 20.15 2.54
CA VAL A 335 12.29 19.75 1.12
C VAL A 335 13.49 20.34 0.39
N HIS A 336 13.98 19.63 -0.63
CA HIS A 336 15.02 20.11 -1.54
C HIS A 336 14.80 19.50 -2.93
N PHE A 337 14.69 20.34 -3.95
CA PHE A 337 14.58 19.90 -5.34
C PHE A 337 15.79 20.37 -6.12
N GLU A 338 16.29 19.56 -7.06
CA GLU A 338 17.43 19.95 -7.91
C GLU A 338 16.99 20.14 -9.35
N LYS A 339 17.87 20.71 -10.19
CA LYS A 339 17.60 20.88 -11.63
C LYS A 339 17.22 19.60 -12.36
N LYS A 340 17.68 18.44 -11.85
CA LYS A 340 17.38 17.13 -12.42
C LYS A 340 15.96 16.65 -12.13
N PHE A 341 15.32 17.16 -11.08
CA PHE A 341 13.95 16.81 -10.68
C PHE A 341 13.33 18.10 -10.12
N PRO A 342 12.97 19.05 -11.00
CA PRO A 342 12.49 20.35 -10.56
C PRO A 342 11.18 20.21 -9.77
N PRO A 343 10.86 21.18 -8.89
CA PRO A 343 9.63 21.18 -8.11
C PRO A 343 8.42 21.43 -9.03
N VAL A 344 7.75 20.37 -9.49
CA VAL A 344 6.61 20.41 -10.41
C VAL A 344 5.41 19.68 -9.79
N GLY A 345 4.23 20.31 -9.86
CA GLY A 345 2.99 19.74 -9.31
C GLY A 345 2.92 19.88 -7.79
N ASP A 346 2.49 18.82 -7.13
CA ASP A 346 2.32 18.78 -5.67
C ASP A 346 3.23 17.71 -5.05
N LEU A 347 3.70 17.97 -3.83
CA LEU A 347 4.25 16.96 -2.93
C LEU A 347 3.12 16.46 -2.03
N LEU A 348 2.67 15.23 -2.27
CA LEU A 348 1.68 14.57 -1.43
C LEU A 348 2.37 13.89 -0.25
N VAL A 349 2.05 14.34 0.96
CA VAL A 349 2.54 13.83 2.23
C VAL A 349 1.48 12.99 2.91
N TYR A 350 1.80 11.74 3.25
CA TYR A 350 0.90 10.82 3.95
C TYR A 350 1.71 9.76 4.70
N TYR A 351 1.04 8.87 5.44
CA TYR A 351 1.68 7.70 6.04
C TYR A 351 0.81 6.47 5.81
N LEU A 352 1.45 5.31 5.73
CA LEU A 352 0.76 4.02 5.61
C LEU A 352 1.05 3.11 6.80
N ASP A 353 2.14 3.39 7.50
CA ASP A 353 2.71 2.52 8.53
C ASP A 353 3.37 3.35 9.63
N THR A 354 3.54 2.76 10.80
CA THR A 354 4.24 3.40 11.94
C THR A 354 5.56 2.69 12.24
N TYR A 355 6.28 3.18 13.25
CA TYR A 355 7.45 2.50 13.77
C TYR A 355 7.13 1.46 14.84
N ASP A 356 5.95 1.57 15.46
CA ASP A 356 5.60 0.82 16.65
C ASP A 356 4.55 -0.24 16.35
N ASP A 357 4.97 -1.49 16.48
CA ASP A 357 4.09 -2.65 16.37
C ASP A 357 3.22 -2.87 17.62
N ASN A 358 3.42 -2.09 18.71
CA ASN A 358 2.89 -2.34 20.06
C ASN A 358 1.79 -1.39 20.54
N GLY A 359 1.11 -0.67 19.64
CA GLY A 359 -0.10 0.09 20.00
C GLY A 359 0.02 1.61 19.91
N GLY A 360 0.95 2.12 19.10
CA GLY A 360 0.93 3.51 18.64
C GLY A 360 -0.30 3.87 17.78
N GLN A 361 -0.26 5.03 17.14
CA GLN A 361 -1.33 5.52 16.25
C GLN A 361 -1.73 4.43 15.24
N LEU A 362 -3.04 4.18 15.11
CA LEU A 362 -3.57 3.25 14.11
C LEU A 362 -3.13 3.71 12.71
N SER A 363 -2.55 2.82 11.91
CA SER A 363 -2.14 3.08 10.52
C SER A 363 -2.97 2.25 9.54
N PRO A 364 -3.00 2.60 8.25
CA PRO A 364 -3.62 1.75 7.23
C PRO A 364 -3.12 0.30 7.23
N VAL A 365 -1.80 0.10 7.36
CA VAL A 365 -1.18 -1.23 7.53
C VAL A 365 -1.65 -1.91 8.82
N GLY A 366 -1.75 -1.17 9.93
CA GLY A 366 -2.27 -1.67 11.20
C GLY A 366 -3.73 -2.10 11.13
N VAL A 367 -4.58 -1.36 10.42
CA VAL A 367 -5.97 -1.74 10.12
C VAL A 367 -5.98 -3.08 9.38
N MET A 368 -5.14 -3.24 8.36
CA MET A 368 -5.05 -4.48 7.60
C MET A 368 -4.60 -5.67 8.46
N GLN A 369 -3.56 -5.50 9.28
CA GLN A 369 -3.06 -6.54 10.18
C GLN A 369 -4.10 -6.94 11.24
N LYS A 370 -4.80 -5.98 11.86
CA LYS A 370 -5.85 -6.25 12.85
C LYS A 370 -7.11 -6.88 12.21
N SER A 371 -7.38 -6.56 10.94
CA SER A 371 -8.56 -7.03 10.21
C SER A 371 -8.40 -8.39 9.55
N LEU A 372 -7.24 -8.68 8.95
CA LEU A 372 -7.00 -9.93 8.22
C LEU A 372 -6.07 -10.89 8.97
N GLY A 373 -5.40 -10.43 10.02
CA GLY A 373 -4.30 -11.13 10.67
C GLY A 373 -2.95 -10.73 10.07
N LYS A 374 -1.88 -10.82 10.89
CA LYS A 374 -0.53 -10.40 10.50
C LYS A 374 0.01 -11.15 9.28
N ASP A 375 -0.23 -12.46 9.20
CA ASP A 375 0.30 -13.30 8.12
C ASP A 375 -0.37 -12.98 6.77
N ALA A 376 -1.70 -12.89 6.72
CA ALA A 376 -2.44 -12.52 5.51
C ALA A 376 -2.11 -11.09 5.06
N ALA A 377 -1.97 -10.15 6.00
CA ALA A 377 -1.54 -8.79 5.70
C ALA A 377 -0.10 -8.78 5.14
N ALA A 378 0.82 -9.56 5.70
CA ALA A 378 2.20 -9.65 5.22
C ALA A 378 2.33 -10.27 3.82
N GLU A 379 1.46 -11.23 3.49
CA GLU A 379 1.35 -11.81 2.15
C GLU A 379 0.89 -10.77 1.12
N LEU A 380 -0.17 -10.03 1.43
CA LEU A 380 -0.75 -9.03 0.52
C LEU A 380 0.15 -7.79 0.34
N LEU A 381 0.68 -7.26 1.44
CA LEU A 381 1.57 -6.08 1.43
C LEU A 381 2.98 -6.39 0.93
N ASP A 382 3.38 -7.66 1.01
CA ASP A 382 4.67 -8.16 0.56
C ASP A 382 5.89 -7.39 1.11
N PHE A 383 5.98 -7.27 2.45
CA PHE A 383 7.10 -6.62 3.11
C PHE A 383 8.46 -7.26 2.80
N LYS A 384 8.49 -8.53 2.41
CA LYS A 384 9.74 -9.18 1.97
C LYS A 384 10.15 -8.66 0.59
N GLY A 385 9.19 -8.34 -0.27
CA GLY A 385 9.43 -7.80 -1.59
C GLY A 385 9.99 -6.38 -1.61
N THR A 386 9.82 -5.61 -0.54
CA THR A 386 10.41 -4.27 -0.42
C THR A 386 11.89 -4.29 -0.02
N ARG A 387 12.42 -5.45 0.40
CA ARG A 387 13.81 -5.59 0.84
C ARG A 387 14.74 -5.71 -0.35
N GLU A 388 15.81 -4.93 -0.32
CA GLU A 388 16.85 -4.95 -1.34
C GLU A 388 17.45 -6.36 -1.53
N LEU A 389 17.63 -6.77 -2.79
CA LEU A 389 18.31 -8.01 -3.15
C LEU A 389 19.81 -7.89 -2.85
N THR A 390 20.30 -8.78 -1.98
CA THR A 390 21.73 -8.92 -1.74
C THR A 390 22.37 -9.69 -2.89
N LEU A 391 23.05 -8.99 -3.80
CA LEU A 391 23.71 -9.59 -4.96
C LEU A 391 25.01 -10.34 -4.61
N LEU A 392 25.77 -9.80 -3.65
CA LEU A 392 27.07 -10.32 -3.25
C LEU A 392 27.16 -10.45 -1.74
N GLU A 393 27.93 -11.44 -1.27
CA GLU A 393 28.21 -11.64 0.16
C GLU A 393 28.87 -10.41 0.79
N HIS A 394 29.85 -9.81 0.10
CA HIS A 394 30.57 -8.63 0.57
C HIS A 394 29.81 -7.30 0.44
N ARG A 395 28.61 -7.32 -0.18
CA ARG A 395 27.70 -6.16 -0.31
C ARG A 395 28.35 -4.86 -0.82
N ASN A 396 29.35 -4.97 -1.69
CA ASN A 396 30.02 -3.83 -2.30
C ASN A 396 29.59 -3.68 -3.76
N ALA A 397 29.32 -2.45 -4.17
CA ALA A 397 29.27 -2.10 -5.58
C ALA A 397 30.66 -2.17 -6.23
N VAL A 398 30.72 -2.31 -7.56
CA VAL A 398 31.98 -2.37 -8.32
C VAL A 398 32.87 -1.16 -8.06
N CYS A 399 32.31 0.05 -7.96
CA CYS A 399 33.08 1.26 -7.63
C CYS A 399 33.77 1.18 -6.25
N ALA A 400 33.09 0.64 -5.24
CA ALA A 400 33.65 0.46 -3.90
C ALA A 400 34.71 -0.65 -3.87
N MET A 401 34.48 -1.76 -4.57
CA MET A 401 35.46 -2.86 -4.69
C MET A 401 36.74 -2.40 -5.37
N THR A 402 36.62 -1.73 -6.51
CA THR A 402 37.74 -1.20 -7.27
C THR A 402 38.50 -0.11 -6.52
N TYR A 403 37.82 0.76 -5.77
CA TYR A 403 38.48 1.74 -4.89
C TYR A 403 39.35 1.05 -3.83
N LYS A 404 38.85 0.00 -3.16
CA LYS A 404 39.61 -0.78 -2.17
C LYS A 404 40.82 -1.50 -2.81
N ILE A 405 40.64 -2.07 -4.00
CA ILE A 405 41.74 -2.68 -4.78
C ILE A 405 42.81 -1.63 -5.10
N GLU A 406 42.42 -0.50 -5.66
CA GLU A 406 43.35 0.58 -6.05
C GLU A 406 44.09 1.17 -4.84
N GLY A 407 43.41 1.36 -3.70
CA GLY A 407 44.03 1.84 -2.47
C GLY A 407 45.11 0.89 -1.93
N CYS A 408 44.89 -0.42 -2.05
CA CYS A 408 45.88 -1.45 -1.71
C CYS A 408 47.16 -1.32 -2.56
N PHE A 409 47.01 -1.18 -3.89
CA PHE A 409 48.15 -0.99 -4.80
C PHE A 409 48.79 0.41 -4.69
N ALA A 410 48.03 1.40 -4.23
CA ALA A 410 48.54 2.74 -3.98
C ALA A 410 49.29 2.84 -2.63
N GLY A 411 49.23 1.82 -1.78
CA GLY A 411 49.82 1.85 -0.44
C GLY A 411 49.19 2.92 0.44
N GLU A 412 47.87 3.10 0.35
CA GLU A 412 47.15 4.03 1.22
C GLU A 412 47.26 3.58 2.69
N PRO A 413 47.41 4.50 3.66
CA PRO A 413 47.64 4.16 5.07
C PRO A 413 46.56 3.24 5.67
N ASP A 414 45.31 3.40 5.25
CA ASP A 414 44.16 2.66 5.74
C ASP A 414 43.73 1.52 4.80
N ALA A 415 44.56 1.18 3.80
CA ALA A 415 44.26 0.11 2.87
C ALA A 415 44.28 -1.26 3.57
N ARG A 416 43.28 -2.10 3.26
CA ARG A 416 43.26 -3.49 3.74
C ARG A 416 44.33 -4.33 3.05
N PRO A 417 44.85 -5.39 3.72
CA PRO A 417 45.81 -6.30 3.13
C PRO A 417 45.30 -6.91 1.82
N TRP A 418 46.19 -7.11 0.84
CA TRP A 418 45.82 -7.68 -0.46
C TRP A 418 45.09 -9.01 -0.34
N ALA A 419 45.48 -9.87 0.61
CA ALA A 419 44.81 -11.14 0.85
C ALA A 419 43.31 -11.00 1.17
N GLU A 420 42.90 -9.90 1.80
CA GLU A 420 41.49 -9.61 2.13
C GLU A 420 40.73 -8.94 0.97
N VAL A 421 41.43 -8.18 0.13
CA VAL A 421 40.82 -7.39 -0.97
C VAL A 421 40.80 -8.17 -2.27
N ARG A 422 41.73 -9.13 -2.45
CA ARG A 422 41.84 -9.97 -3.65
C ARG A 422 40.54 -10.67 -4.04
N PRO A 423 39.72 -11.23 -3.12
CA PRO A 423 38.43 -11.82 -3.49
C PRO A 423 37.49 -10.84 -4.22
N PHE A 424 37.64 -9.53 -4.04
CA PHE A 424 36.80 -8.55 -4.74
C PHE A 424 37.00 -8.55 -6.26
N THR A 425 38.10 -9.11 -6.80
CA THR A 425 38.24 -9.27 -8.24
C THR A 425 37.19 -10.24 -8.79
N ASP A 426 36.94 -11.34 -8.08
CA ASP A 426 35.96 -12.36 -8.46
C ASP A 426 34.53 -11.82 -8.29
N ASP A 427 34.29 -11.05 -7.23
CA ASP A 427 33.02 -10.37 -6.99
C ASP A 427 32.67 -9.35 -8.08
N ILE A 428 33.65 -8.63 -8.64
CA ILE A 428 33.41 -7.68 -9.73
C ILE A 428 32.81 -8.40 -10.96
N ALA A 429 33.43 -9.50 -11.39
CA ALA A 429 32.91 -10.29 -12.51
C ALA A 429 31.55 -10.92 -12.19
N THR A 430 31.36 -11.37 -10.95
CA THR A 430 30.09 -11.92 -10.47
C THR A 430 28.99 -10.88 -10.47
N PHE A 431 29.26 -9.66 -9.99
CA PHE A 431 28.33 -8.54 -9.97
C PHE A 431 27.83 -8.19 -11.37
N ILE A 432 28.77 -8.00 -12.32
CA ILE A 432 28.46 -7.65 -13.71
C ILE A 432 27.59 -8.73 -14.36
N ARG A 433 27.87 -10.02 -14.10
CA ARG A 433 27.02 -11.12 -14.56
C ARG A 433 25.60 -11.02 -13.96
N LEU A 434 25.49 -10.81 -12.65
CA LEU A 434 24.20 -10.78 -11.96
C LEU A 434 23.32 -9.59 -12.40
N ILE A 435 23.88 -8.40 -12.60
CA ILE A 435 23.10 -7.27 -13.14
C ILE A 435 22.70 -7.53 -14.59
N ARG A 436 23.57 -8.13 -15.41
CA ARG A 436 23.20 -8.53 -16.78
C ARG A 436 22.06 -9.55 -16.80
N GLU A 437 22.08 -10.53 -15.89
CA GLU A 437 20.96 -11.46 -15.69
C GLU A 437 19.68 -10.73 -15.28
N ARG A 438 19.79 -9.73 -14.39
CA ARG A 438 18.67 -8.88 -13.98
C ARG A 438 18.06 -8.12 -15.16
N VAL A 439 18.86 -7.58 -16.07
CA VAL A 439 18.39 -6.96 -17.33
C VAL A 439 17.61 -7.96 -18.18
N PHE A 440 18.13 -9.17 -18.36
CA PHE A 440 17.44 -10.22 -19.13
C PHE A 440 16.10 -10.64 -18.51
N GLN A 441 15.97 -10.59 -17.18
CA GLN A 441 14.68 -10.83 -16.52
C GLN A 441 13.63 -9.78 -16.91
N PHE A 442 14.02 -8.51 -17.09
CA PHE A 442 13.10 -7.46 -17.56
C PHE A 442 12.68 -7.66 -19.02
N ASP A 443 13.59 -8.04 -19.92
CA ASP A 443 13.24 -8.36 -21.31
C ASP A 443 12.28 -9.57 -21.38
N GLN A 444 12.58 -10.63 -20.63
CA GLN A 444 11.69 -11.79 -20.53
C GLN A 444 10.31 -11.39 -19.98
N PHE A 445 10.27 -10.60 -18.90
CA PHE A 445 9.02 -10.05 -18.35
C PHE A 445 8.21 -9.30 -19.40
N ALA A 446 8.87 -8.43 -20.18
CA ALA A 446 8.19 -7.63 -21.18
C ALA A 446 7.62 -8.50 -22.32
N ALA A 447 8.39 -9.48 -22.80
CA ALA A 447 7.94 -10.43 -23.82
C ALA A 447 6.73 -11.25 -23.34
N GLU A 448 6.80 -11.82 -22.13
CA GLU A 448 5.69 -12.60 -21.56
C GLU A 448 4.43 -11.77 -21.35
N LEU A 449 4.57 -10.50 -20.93
CA LEU A 449 3.42 -9.62 -20.77
C LEU A 449 2.85 -9.19 -22.12
N GLN A 450 3.69 -8.93 -23.12
CA GLN A 450 3.24 -8.62 -24.48
C GLN A 450 2.42 -9.77 -25.08
N ASP A 451 2.86 -11.01 -24.90
CA ASP A 451 2.09 -12.20 -25.30
C ASP A 451 0.72 -12.27 -24.59
N LEU A 452 0.67 -11.92 -23.31
CA LEU A 452 -0.59 -11.83 -22.55
C LEU A 452 -1.51 -10.74 -23.12
N LEU A 453 -0.99 -9.53 -23.39
CA LEU A 453 -1.79 -8.44 -23.94
C LEU A 453 -2.36 -8.80 -25.31
N GLN A 454 -1.56 -9.39 -26.20
CA GLN A 454 -2.02 -9.87 -27.51
C GLN A 454 -3.08 -10.98 -27.38
N ALA A 455 -2.94 -11.89 -26.41
CA ALA A 455 -3.95 -12.91 -26.15
C ALA A 455 -5.27 -12.31 -25.65
N GLU A 456 -5.21 -11.30 -24.78
CA GLU A 456 -6.40 -10.61 -24.28
C GLU A 456 -7.07 -9.76 -25.37
N GLN A 457 -6.32 -9.07 -26.22
CA GLN A 457 -6.87 -8.35 -27.39
C GLN A 457 -7.63 -9.28 -28.34
N LYS A 458 -7.10 -10.49 -28.58
CA LYS A 458 -7.78 -11.49 -29.43
C LYS A 458 -9.09 -11.98 -28.81
N LYS A 459 -9.14 -12.09 -27.47
CA LYS A 459 -10.34 -12.50 -26.73
C LYS A 459 -11.37 -11.37 -26.59
N GLN A 460 -10.89 -10.14 -26.41
CA GLN A 460 -11.66 -8.94 -26.11
C GLN A 460 -11.17 -7.78 -26.99
N PRO A 461 -11.54 -7.74 -28.29
CA PRO A 461 -11.07 -6.71 -29.23
C PRO A 461 -11.38 -5.27 -28.80
N GLU A 462 -12.41 -5.07 -27.97
CA GLU A 462 -12.78 -3.79 -27.40
C GLU A 462 -11.71 -3.19 -26.46
N LEU A 463 -10.78 -3.99 -25.94
CA LEU A 463 -9.68 -3.53 -25.09
C LEU A 463 -8.49 -3.02 -25.90
N ALA A 464 -8.44 -3.25 -27.22
CA ALA A 464 -7.25 -3.02 -28.03
C ALA A 464 -6.75 -1.57 -27.97
N ASP A 465 -7.63 -0.59 -28.11
CA ASP A 465 -7.23 0.83 -28.06
C ASP A 465 -6.73 1.25 -26.66
N ALA A 466 -7.33 0.70 -25.61
CA ALA A 466 -6.94 1.00 -24.23
C ALA A 466 -5.59 0.38 -23.85
N LEU A 467 -5.16 -0.67 -24.56
CA LEU A 467 -3.91 -1.39 -24.29
C LEU A 467 -2.68 -0.79 -24.97
N LYS A 468 -2.85 0.02 -26.03
CA LYS A 468 -1.73 0.61 -26.77
C LYS A 468 -0.69 1.31 -25.89
N PRO A 469 -1.05 2.16 -24.91
CA PRO A 469 -0.06 2.80 -24.05
C PRO A 469 0.77 1.80 -23.23
N CYS A 470 0.16 0.69 -22.76
CA CYS A 470 0.89 -0.36 -22.07
C CYS A 470 1.84 -1.11 -23.01
N GLU A 471 1.43 -1.35 -24.26
CA GLU A 471 2.26 -2.00 -25.28
C GLU A 471 3.47 -1.13 -25.67
N GLU A 472 3.28 0.17 -25.85
CA GLU A 472 4.36 1.13 -26.11
C GLU A 472 5.41 1.14 -24.99
N ILE A 473 4.97 1.10 -23.73
CA ILE A 473 5.87 1.01 -22.58
C ILE A 473 6.63 -0.34 -22.56
N LEU A 474 5.98 -1.45 -22.97
CA LEU A 474 6.66 -2.75 -23.06
C LEU A 474 7.72 -2.77 -24.15
N GLU A 475 7.45 -2.13 -25.29
CA GLU A 475 8.45 -1.95 -26.35
C GLU A 475 9.63 -1.10 -25.86
N GLU A 476 9.37 -0.05 -25.08
CA GLU A 476 10.41 0.77 -24.43
C GLU A 476 11.30 -0.09 -23.50
N ILE A 477 10.71 -0.95 -22.66
CA ILE A 477 11.47 -1.86 -21.78
C ILE A 477 12.40 -2.77 -22.60
N ARG A 478 11.90 -3.34 -23.70
CA ARG A 478 12.69 -4.24 -24.56
C ARG A 478 13.78 -3.50 -25.32
N ALA A 479 13.50 -2.28 -25.79
CA ALA A 479 14.50 -1.43 -26.43
C ALA A 479 15.64 -1.09 -25.46
N ILE A 480 15.34 -0.68 -24.23
CA ILE A 480 16.36 -0.42 -23.20
C ILE A 480 17.21 -1.68 -22.93
N ALA A 481 16.57 -2.84 -22.80
CA ALA A 481 17.27 -4.09 -22.52
C ALA A 481 18.18 -4.56 -23.68
N ALA A 482 17.83 -4.23 -24.92
CA ALA A 482 18.58 -4.60 -26.11
C ALA A 482 19.69 -3.60 -26.47
N ASP A 483 19.39 -2.30 -26.47
CA ASP A 483 20.23 -1.26 -27.06
C ASP A 483 21.30 -0.72 -26.10
N ASP A 484 21.03 -0.72 -24.78
CA ASP A 484 21.93 -0.15 -23.78
C ASP A 484 22.93 -1.17 -23.19
N LEU A 485 22.86 -2.45 -23.58
CA LEU A 485 23.75 -3.47 -23.05
C LEU A 485 25.17 -3.33 -23.62
N PRO A 486 26.22 -3.21 -22.76
CA PRO A 486 27.58 -3.10 -23.26
C PRO A 486 27.99 -4.32 -24.10
N ASP A 487 28.53 -4.07 -25.30
CA ASP A 487 29.13 -5.06 -26.21
C ASP A 487 30.49 -5.59 -25.71
N ILE A 488 30.53 -5.92 -24.42
CA ILE A 488 31.66 -6.55 -23.74
C ILE A 488 31.17 -7.88 -23.20
N SER A 489 31.83 -8.96 -23.61
CA SER A 489 31.49 -10.31 -23.14
C SER A 489 31.85 -10.47 -21.65
N LEU A 490 31.14 -11.38 -20.98
CA LEU A 490 31.48 -11.73 -19.59
C LEU A 490 32.86 -12.41 -19.49
N GLU A 491 33.31 -13.05 -20.56
CA GLU A 491 34.66 -13.62 -20.66
C GLU A 491 35.72 -12.52 -20.64
N THR A 492 35.55 -11.46 -21.43
CA THR A 492 36.47 -10.31 -21.42
C THR A 492 36.52 -9.62 -20.05
N VAL A 493 35.39 -9.52 -19.35
CA VAL A 493 35.38 -9.01 -17.96
C VAL A 493 36.16 -9.92 -17.02
N ARG A 494 36.02 -11.25 -17.17
CA ARG A 494 36.80 -12.23 -16.39
C ARG A 494 38.30 -12.10 -16.68
N GLU A 495 38.70 -11.98 -17.94
CA GLU A 495 40.10 -11.75 -18.31
C GLU A 495 40.69 -10.51 -17.61
N TRP A 496 39.93 -9.41 -17.54
CA TRP A 496 40.40 -8.20 -16.83
C TRP A 496 40.55 -8.44 -15.33
N THR A 497 39.57 -9.09 -14.69
CA THR A 497 39.60 -9.37 -13.25
C THR A 497 40.67 -10.39 -12.87
N ASP A 498 40.87 -11.42 -13.69
CA ASP A 498 41.96 -12.40 -13.55
C ASP A 498 43.32 -11.74 -13.73
N ALA A 499 43.47 -10.83 -14.70
CA ALA A 499 44.69 -10.06 -14.87
C ALA A 499 45.02 -9.22 -13.63
N VAL A 500 44.04 -8.55 -13.01
CA VAL A 500 44.24 -7.85 -11.73
C VAL A 500 44.66 -8.82 -10.62
N LYS A 501 44.05 -10.01 -10.56
CA LYS A 501 44.30 -11.04 -9.53
C LYS A 501 45.70 -11.65 -9.59
N GLN A 502 46.36 -11.60 -10.74
CA GLN A 502 47.75 -12.04 -10.94
C GLN A 502 48.79 -10.97 -10.57
N LEU A 503 48.37 -9.70 -10.43
CA LEU A 503 49.24 -8.63 -9.98
C LEU A 503 49.42 -8.69 -8.46
N THR A 504 50.55 -8.18 -7.98
CA THR A 504 50.85 -8.06 -6.55
C THR A 504 51.14 -6.60 -6.21
N PRO A 505 50.64 -6.08 -5.07
CA PRO A 505 51.08 -4.78 -4.59
C PRO A 505 52.56 -4.80 -4.28
N ASP A 506 53.28 -3.81 -4.80
CA ASP A 506 54.72 -3.65 -4.61
C ASP A 506 55.01 -2.26 -4.04
N ALA A 507 56.07 -2.13 -3.25
CA ALA A 507 56.43 -0.88 -2.58
C ALA A 507 56.72 0.27 -3.57
N GLU A 508 57.10 -0.06 -4.81
CA GLU A 508 57.39 0.91 -5.87
C GLU A 508 56.15 1.27 -6.71
N LYS A 509 54.98 0.67 -6.40
CA LYS A 509 53.68 0.92 -7.04
C LYS A 509 53.69 0.69 -8.56
N LYS A 510 54.57 -0.17 -9.07
CA LYS A 510 54.74 -0.44 -10.51
C LYS A 510 53.45 -0.91 -11.16
N ASN A 511 52.64 -1.68 -10.43
CA ASN A 511 51.40 -2.26 -10.95
C ASN A 511 50.18 -1.32 -10.86
N LEU A 512 50.27 -0.17 -10.17
CA LEU A 512 49.11 0.68 -9.88
C LEU A 512 48.43 1.22 -11.15
N ALA A 513 49.20 1.65 -12.14
CA ALA A 513 48.65 2.19 -13.39
C ALA A 513 47.85 1.11 -14.16
N THR A 514 48.38 -0.10 -14.23
CA THR A 514 47.72 -1.25 -14.87
C THR A 514 46.45 -1.64 -14.13
N VAL A 515 46.49 -1.71 -12.80
CA VAL A 515 45.32 -1.98 -11.97
C VAL A 515 44.23 -0.95 -12.23
N LYS A 516 44.54 0.35 -12.15
CA LYS A 516 43.59 1.44 -12.42
C LYS A 516 42.96 1.34 -13.81
N ALA A 517 43.75 0.99 -14.82
CA ALA A 517 43.23 0.85 -16.17
C ALA A 517 42.23 -0.31 -16.29
N LEU A 518 42.53 -1.47 -15.69
CA LEU A 518 41.66 -2.65 -15.73
C LEU A 518 40.39 -2.47 -14.88
N THR A 519 40.52 -1.94 -13.66
CA THR A 519 39.39 -1.65 -12.79
C THR A 519 38.48 -0.58 -13.38
N GLN A 520 39.02 0.42 -14.08
CA GLN A 520 38.22 1.43 -14.77
C GLN A 520 37.37 0.84 -15.89
N LYS A 521 37.90 -0.12 -16.66
CA LYS A 521 37.11 -0.85 -17.66
C LYS A 521 35.93 -1.59 -17.01
N CYS A 522 36.17 -2.27 -15.88
CA CYS A 522 35.11 -2.94 -15.13
C CYS A 522 34.04 -1.96 -14.61
N ARG A 523 34.46 -0.82 -14.05
CA ARG A 523 33.55 0.25 -13.60
C ARG A 523 32.67 0.76 -14.74
N SER A 524 33.23 0.93 -15.93
CA SER A 524 32.48 1.42 -17.09
C SER A 524 31.37 0.45 -17.48
N VAL A 525 31.66 -0.85 -17.55
CA VAL A 525 30.66 -1.88 -17.88
C VAL A 525 29.57 -1.95 -16.79
N ALA A 526 29.98 -2.00 -15.53
CA ALA A 526 29.04 -2.07 -14.41
C ALA A 526 28.14 -0.82 -14.33
N GLY A 527 28.72 0.38 -14.45
CA GLY A 527 27.98 1.64 -14.34
C GLY A 527 26.89 1.80 -15.41
N THR A 528 27.15 1.38 -16.65
CA THR A 528 26.12 1.35 -17.71
C THR A 528 24.99 0.38 -17.35
N GLN A 529 25.32 -0.80 -16.83
CA GLN A 529 24.32 -1.81 -16.46
C GLN A 529 23.51 -1.40 -15.22
N ASP A 530 24.13 -0.72 -14.27
CA ASP A 530 23.47 -0.16 -13.09
C ASP A 530 22.43 0.91 -13.49
N ASP A 531 22.81 1.85 -14.36
CA ASP A 531 21.91 2.86 -14.93
C ASP A 531 20.75 2.20 -15.71
N MET A 532 21.02 1.13 -16.45
CA MET A 532 20.00 0.40 -17.20
C MET A 532 18.99 -0.32 -16.29
N ALA A 533 19.46 -1.04 -15.27
CA ALA A 533 18.60 -1.72 -14.31
C ALA A 533 17.67 -0.71 -13.60
N ARG A 534 18.20 0.47 -13.24
CA ARG A 534 17.39 1.59 -12.73
C ARG A 534 16.31 2.00 -13.73
N ASN A 535 16.69 2.27 -14.98
CA ASN A 535 15.75 2.72 -16.02
C ASN A 535 14.63 1.69 -16.26
N LEU A 536 14.97 0.41 -16.37
CA LEU A 536 14.01 -0.68 -16.55
C LEU A 536 13.00 -0.73 -15.40
N CYS A 537 13.46 -0.57 -14.16
CA CYS A 537 12.57 -0.50 -13.00
C CYS A 537 11.67 0.75 -13.02
N VAL A 538 12.19 1.91 -13.42
CA VAL A 538 11.41 3.16 -13.56
C VAL A 538 10.31 2.99 -14.62
N VAL A 539 10.64 2.47 -15.80
CA VAL A 539 9.68 2.26 -16.89
C VAL A 539 8.63 1.21 -16.49
N THR A 540 9.02 0.20 -15.71
CA THR A 540 8.07 -0.78 -15.15
C THR A 540 7.13 -0.13 -14.11
N ILE A 541 7.59 0.87 -13.35
CA ILE A 541 6.71 1.65 -12.46
C ILE A 541 5.70 2.47 -13.28
N ARG A 542 6.14 3.11 -14.37
CA ARG A 542 5.24 3.81 -15.31
C ARG A 542 4.17 2.87 -15.87
N LEU A 543 4.54 1.63 -16.22
CA LEU A 543 3.60 0.61 -16.65
C LEU A 543 2.54 0.28 -15.60
N MET A 544 2.90 0.26 -14.31
CA MET A 544 1.92 0.07 -13.22
C MET A 544 0.91 1.21 -13.17
N GLU A 545 1.35 2.46 -13.32
CA GLU A 545 0.49 3.64 -13.29
C GLU A 545 -0.40 3.72 -14.54
N GLU A 546 0.13 3.37 -15.70
CA GLU A 546 -0.64 3.26 -16.95
C GLU A 546 -1.72 2.20 -16.84
N ALA A 547 -1.37 1.00 -16.37
CA ALA A 547 -2.31 -0.08 -16.15
C ALA A 547 -3.41 0.34 -15.16
N ALA A 548 -3.05 1.06 -14.09
CA ALA A 548 -4.02 1.56 -13.13
C ALA A 548 -5.00 2.57 -13.76
N ARG A 549 -4.49 3.49 -14.59
CA ARG A 549 -5.32 4.46 -15.33
C ARG A 549 -6.27 3.77 -16.28
N MET A 550 -5.77 2.82 -17.07
CA MET A 550 -6.57 1.96 -17.95
C MET A 550 -7.65 1.24 -17.15
N GLY A 551 -7.30 0.70 -15.98
CA GLY A 551 -8.19 -0.04 -15.10
C GLY A 551 -9.44 0.73 -14.69
N THR A 552 -9.42 2.06 -14.69
CA THR A 552 -10.56 2.89 -14.25
C THR A 552 -11.81 2.75 -15.12
N ALA A 553 -11.68 2.31 -16.37
CA ALA A 553 -12.74 2.41 -17.37
C ALA A 553 -13.89 1.40 -17.21
N SER A 554 -13.60 0.14 -16.86
CA SER A 554 -14.61 -0.92 -16.76
C SER A 554 -14.16 -2.11 -15.90
N PRO A 555 -15.08 -3.03 -15.52
CA PRO A 555 -14.74 -4.27 -14.82
C PRO A 555 -13.72 -5.14 -15.56
N GLN A 556 -13.77 -5.19 -16.89
CA GLN A 556 -12.83 -5.96 -17.71
C GLN A 556 -11.44 -5.31 -17.68
N HIS A 557 -11.39 -3.97 -17.83
CA HIS A 557 -10.13 -3.23 -17.79
C HIS A 557 -9.44 -3.38 -16.44
N VAL A 558 -10.16 -3.23 -15.32
CA VAL A 558 -9.54 -3.33 -13.99
C VAL A 558 -8.99 -4.73 -13.71
N ARG A 559 -9.65 -5.79 -14.20
CA ARG A 559 -9.16 -7.17 -14.06
C ARG A 559 -7.88 -7.43 -14.83
N LEU A 560 -7.74 -6.82 -16.00
CA LEU A 560 -6.50 -6.89 -16.76
C LEU A 560 -5.40 -6.02 -16.13
N ALA A 561 -5.75 -4.82 -15.65
CA ALA A 561 -4.85 -3.94 -14.91
C ALA A 561 -4.27 -4.64 -13.67
N GLU A 562 -5.09 -5.33 -12.87
CA GLU A 562 -4.65 -6.11 -11.71
C GLU A 562 -3.60 -7.16 -12.09
N GLN A 563 -3.76 -7.84 -13.24
CA GLN A 563 -2.78 -8.82 -13.73
C GLN A 563 -1.47 -8.16 -14.18
N ILE A 564 -1.54 -7.03 -14.90
CA ILE A 564 -0.37 -6.26 -15.32
C ILE A 564 0.40 -5.78 -14.08
N ILE A 565 -0.30 -5.16 -13.13
CA ILE A 565 0.27 -4.63 -11.88
C ILE A 565 0.91 -5.76 -11.05
N ALA A 566 0.25 -6.92 -10.94
CA ALA A 566 0.81 -8.06 -10.23
C ALA A 566 2.13 -8.55 -10.84
N ARG A 567 2.23 -8.60 -12.18
CA ARG A 567 3.47 -8.97 -12.88
C ARG A 567 4.56 -7.91 -12.76
N CYS A 568 4.20 -6.63 -12.86
CA CYS A 568 5.13 -5.51 -12.62
C CYS A 568 5.71 -5.57 -11.20
N ARG A 569 4.84 -5.76 -10.19
CA ARG A 569 5.26 -5.99 -8.80
C ARG A 569 6.20 -7.19 -8.70
N GLY A 570 5.90 -8.28 -9.40
CA GLY A 570 6.73 -9.49 -9.42
C GLY A 570 8.15 -9.25 -9.90
N ILE A 571 8.34 -8.51 -11.01
CA ILE A 571 9.68 -8.23 -11.54
C ILE A 571 10.42 -7.20 -10.70
N ILE A 572 9.77 -6.13 -10.20
CA ILE A 572 10.44 -5.08 -9.38
C ILE A 572 10.52 -5.44 -7.88
N ARG A 573 10.03 -6.63 -7.50
CA ARG A 573 10.22 -7.21 -6.17
C ARG A 573 11.71 -7.41 -5.90
N GLN A 574 12.12 -7.17 -4.66
CA GLN A 574 13.51 -7.29 -4.22
C GLN A 574 14.47 -6.52 -5.15
N PRO A 575 14.32 -5.19 -5.23
CA PRO A 575 15.15 -4.39 -6.12
C PRO A 575 16.61 -4.50 -5.71
N THR A 576 17.52 -4.44 -6.69
CA THR A 576 18.95 -4.26 -6.45
C THR A 576 19.23 -2.87 -5.85
N TRP A 577 20.48 -2.60 -5.49
CA TRP A 577 20.89 -1.31 -4.89
C TRP A 577 20.51 -0.11 -5.78
N TRP A 578 20.55 -0.28 -7.10
CA TRP A 578 20.36 0.79 -8.08
C TRP A 578 18.93 0.96 -8.53
N GLU A 579 18.08 -0.03 -8.31
CA GLU A 579 16.66 0.06 -8.63
C GLU A 579 15.91 0.88 -7.57
N PRO A 580 14.99 1.77 -7.98
CA PRO A 580 14.12 2.50 -7.06
C PRO A 580 13.44 1.57 -6.05
N CYS A 581 13.61 1.85 -4.76
CA CYS A 581 12.86 1.17 -3.71
C CYS A 581 12.55 2.15 -2.58
N ARG A 582 11.43 1.97 -1.90
CA ARG A 582 11.17 2.74 -0.69
C ARG A 582 12.17 2.32 0.37
N LYS A 583 13.20 3.14 0.57
CA LYS A 583 14.21 2.87 1.59
C LYS A 583 13.80 3.63 2.83
N TYR A 584 13.34 2.89 3.82
CA TYR A 584 13.27 3.43 5.16
C TYR A 584 14.66 3.28 5.79
N LEU A 585 15.28 4.41 6.13
CA LEU A 585 16.40 4.43 7.05
C LEU A 585 15.84 4.76 8.43
N PRO A 586 15.92 3.84 9.42
CA PRO A 586 15.54 4.17 10.79
C PRO A 586 16.20 5.48 11.23
N LYS A 587 15.49 6.27 12.03
CA LYS A 587 16.15 7.30 12.85
C LYS A 587 17.38 6.63 13.45
N SER A 588 18.54 7.24 13.21
CA SER A 588 19.77 6.83 13.85
C SER A 588 19.46 6.64 15.34
N ASN A 589 19.65 5.40 15.81
CA ASN A 589 19.64 5.12 17.23
C ASN A 589 20.65 6.11 17.87
N PRO A 590 20.34 6.74 19.02
CA PRO A 590 21.17 7.76 19.68
C PRO A 590 22.46 7.13 20.23
N GLY A 591 23.39 6.84 19.33
CA GLY A 591 24.66 6.17 19.59
C GLY A 591 25.58 6.04 18.36
N ALA A 592 25.30 6.75 17.27
CA ALA A 592 26.36 7.12 16.34
C ALA A 592 27.17 8.26 16.99
N PRO A 593 28.52 8.24 16.93
CA PRO A 593 29.37 9.21 17.60
C PRO A 593 29.05 10.66 17.22
#